data_AF-A0A3N2PMZ4-F1
#
_entry.id   AF-A0A3N2PMZ4-F1
#
_cell.length_a   1.000
_cell.length_b   1.000
_cell.length_c   1.000
_cell.angle_alpha   90.00
_cell.angle_beta   90.00
_cell.angle_gamma   90.00
#
_symmetry.space_group_name_H-M   'P 1'
#
loop_
_entity.id
_entity.type
_entity.pdbx_description
1 polymer ?
#
loop_
_entity_poly.entity_id
_entity_poly.type
_entity_poly.pdbx_seq_one_letter_code
_entity_poly.pdbx_strand_id
1 'polypeptide(L)'
;RPKRNPPVRGTRCNVKYTIEQKDFIDYWRIDRQDRETPWDDVVREFNRQFKGPHRRNGGLQSAYYRENKKIPVTDRDGLLVFDSAGEVKTIEVPVREAKGKLHSVKAIGLLATHPERAVRYSWVSSEHKRKMWRIAHLRQAQLDEAKLKRMEAELRSAANEGSDASPMHLTSTVASMASMAFSK
;
A
#
# COMPACT_ATOMS: atom_id res chain seq x y z
N ARG A 1 34.09 16.43 -39.49
CA ARG A 1 33.47 15.10 -39.29
C ARG A 1 32.24 15.29 -38.39
N PRO A 2 30.99 15.07 -38.84
CA PRO A 2 29.84 15.27 -37.98
C PRO A 2 29.79 14.17 -36.90
N LYS A 3 29.53 14.56 -35.65
CA LYS A 3 29.32 13.63 -34.54
C LYS A 3 28.04 12.84 -34.82
N ARG A 4 28.17 11.51 -35.04
CA ARG A 4 27.03 10.59 -35.07
C ARG A 4 26.29 10.70 -33.74
N ASN A 5 25.04 11.14 -33.75
CA ASN A 5 24.15 11.00 -32.60
C ASN A 5 24.07 9.50 -32.24
N PRO A 6 24.21 9.12 -30.96
CA PRO A 6 24.01 7.74 -30.54
C PRO A 6 22.56 7.34 -30.85
N PRO A 7 22.29 6.05 -31.15
CA PRO A 7 20.95 5.59 -31.47
C PRO A 7 20.00 5.96 -30.33
N VAL A 8 18.80 6.43 -30.67
CA VAL A 8 17.75 6.83 -29.72
C VAL A 8 17.59 5.73 -28.69
N ARG A 9 18.12 5.96 -27.48
CA ARG A 9 17.97 5.03 -26.36
C ARG A 9 16.46 4.86 -26.15
N GLY A 10 15.99 3.63 -26.35
CA GLY A 10 14.57 3.29 -26.44
C GLY A 10 13.70 4.02 -25.43
N THR A 11 12.50 4.39 -25.89
CA THR A 11 11.47 5.15 -25.17
C THR A 11 11.43 4.74 -23.69
N ARG A 12 11.71 5.70 -22.80
CA ARG A 12 11.65 5.47 -21.34
C ARG A 12 10.23 5.03 -20.99
N CYS A 13 10.09 3.83 -20.45
CA CYS A 13 8.81 3.35 -19.95
C CYS A 13 8.57 3.97 -18.56
N ASN A 14 7.75 5.03 -18.49
CA ASN A 14 7.34 5.68 -17.23
C ASN A 14 6.09 5.05 -16.60
N VAL A 15 5.71 3.84 -17.02
CA VAL A 15 4.54 3.16 -16.46
C VAL A 15 4.87 2.72 -15.04
N LYS A 16 4.11 3.20 -14.06
CA LYS A 16 4.27 2.81 -12.65
C LYS A 16 4.03 1.30 -12.49
N TYR A 17 4.73 0.69 -11.54
CA TYR A 17 4.50 -0.72 -11.19
C TYR A 17 3.26 -0.83 -10.31
N THR A 18 2.44 -1.83 -10.56
CA THR A 18 1.33 -2.19 -9.66
C THR A 18 1.87 -2.82 -8.37
N ILE A 19 1.01 -2.95 -7.34
CA ILE A 19 1.37 -3.62 -6.09
C ILE A 19 1.81 -5.07 -6.37
N GLU A 20 1.02 -5.83 -7.14
CA GLU A 20 1.37 -7.20 -7.51
C GLU A 20 2.71 -7.29 -8.25
N GLN A 21 2.99 -6.33 -9.13
CA GLN A 21 4.28 -6.31 -9.85
C GLN A 21 5.46 -6.05 -8.91
N LYS A 22 5.29 -5.20 -7.90
CA LYS A 22 6.31 -4.97 -6.86
C LYS A 22 6.49 -6.22 -5.99
N ASP A 23 5.39 -6.83 -5.57
CA ASP A 23 5.37 -8.08 -4.81
C ASP A 23 6.06 -9.21 -5.58
N PHE A 24 5.85 -9.30 -6.90
CA PHE A 24 6.55 -10.25 -7.74
C PHE A 24 8.06 -10.02 -7.70
N ILE A 25 8.51 -8.77 -7.82
CA ILE A 25 9.94 -8.43 -7.77
C ILE A 25 10.53 -8.86 -6.43
N ASP A 26 9.86 -8.56 -5.32
CA ASP A 26 10.32 -8.93 -3.98
C ASP A 26 10.40 -10.45 -3.80
N TYR A 27 9.35 -11.17 -4.15
CA TYR A 27 9.32 -12.63 -4.06
C TYR A 27 10.38 -13.30 -4.93
N TRP A 28 10.49 -12.88 -6.19
CA TRP A 28 11.43 -13.50 -7.13
C TRP A 28 12.87 -13.17 -6.78
N ARG A 29 13.15 -11.95 -6.34
CA ARG A 29 14.50 -11.54 -5.97
C ARG A 29 14.95 -12.23 -4.69
N ILE A 30 14.05 -12.41 -3.72
CA ILE A 30 14.40 -12.82 -2.36
C ILE A 30 13.89 -14.21 -1.99
N ASP A 31 12.57 -14.41 -2.02
CA ASP A 31 11.95 -15.53 -1.30
C ASP A 31 11.94 -16.84 -2.10
N ARG A 32 12.03 -16.76 -3.43
CA ARG A 32 11.86 -17.93 -4.30
C ARG A 32 12.90 -19.02 -4.06
N GLN A 33 14.11 -18.65 -3.63
CA GLN A 33 15.23 -19.56 -3.39
C GLN A 33 15.99 -19.12 -2.14
N ASP A 34 16.86 -19.99 -1.62
CA ASP A 34 17.69 -19.67 -0.44
C ASP A 34 18.70 -18.53 -0.68
N ARG A 35 18.97 -18.20 -1.95
CA ARG A 35 19.86 -17.13 -2.39
C ARG A 35 19.13 -16.14 -3.28
N GLU A 36 19.61 -14.90 -3.31
CA GLU A 36 19.00 -13.86 -4.13
C GLU A 36 19.08 -14.19 -5.63
N THR A 37 17.93 -14.21 -6.32
CA THR A 37 17.84 -14.56 -7.75
C THR A 37 18.45 -13.46 -8.63
N PRO A 38 19.40 -13.75 -9.54
CA PRO A 38 20.00 -12.74 -10.42
C PRO A 38 18.97 -11.88 -11.16
N TRP A 39 19.27 -10.60 -11.33
CA TRP A 39 18.30 -9.65 -11.91
C TRP A 39 17.83 -10.03 -13.32
N ASP A 40 18.70 -10.63 -14.13
CA ASP A 40 18.33 -11.02 -15.49
C ASP A 40 17.28 -12.15 -15.50
N ASP A 41 17.33 -13.06 -14.52
CA ASP A 41 16.30 -14.08 -14.33
C ASP A 41 14.99 -13.45 -13.85
N VAL A 42 15.05 -12.51 -12.90
CA VAL A 42 13.86 -11.78 -12.44
C VAL A 42 13.20 -11.03 -13.59
N VAL A 43 13.99 -10.37 -14.45
CA VAL A 43 13.50 -9.64 -15.64
C VAL A 43 12.83 -10.59 -16.63
N ARG A 44 13.48 -11.71 -16.95
CA ARG A 44 12.93 -12.71 -17.88
C ARG A 44 11.55 -13.18 -17.41
N GLU A 45 11.45 -13.53 -16.14
CA GLU A 45 10.24 -14.11 -15.57
C GLU A 45 9.15 -13.07 -15.35
N PHE A 46 9.52 -11.84 -14.98
CA PHE A 46 8.59 -10.72 -14.89
C PHE A 46 7.90 -10.46 -16.24
N ASN A 47 8.68 -10.37 -17.32
CA ASN A 47 8.14 -10.11 -18.65
C ASN A 47 7.35 -11.30 -19.21
N ARG A 48 7.61 -12.52 -18.73
CA ARG A 48 6.78 -13.70 -19.03
C ARG A 48 5.44 -13.66 -18.30
N GLN A 49 5.47 -13.27 -17.02
CA GLN A 49 4.30 -13.25 -16.15
C GLN A 49 3.32 -12.12 -16.49
N PHE A 50 3.81 -10.90 -16.66
CA PHE A 50 2.97 -9.72 -16.84
C PHE A 50 2.94 -9.27 -18.30
N LYS A 51 1.73 -9.14 -18.84
CA LYS A 51 1.53 -8.50 -20.14
C LYS A 51 1.72 -6.99 -19.99
N GLY A 52 2.39 -6.36 -20.96
CA GLY A 52 2.64 -4.92 -20.95
C GLY A 52 3.99 -4.55 -21.55
N PRO A 53 4.45 -3.31 -21.31
CA PRO A 53 5.72 -2.83 -21.86
C PRO A 53 6.88 -3.63 -21.29
N HIS A 54 7.82 -4.00 -22.16
CA HIS A 54 8.99 -4.77 -21.77
C HIS A 54 9.82 -4.01 -20.72
N ARG A 55 9.96 -4.62 -19.54
CA ARG A 55 10.72 -4.07 -18.42
C ARG A 55 12.17 -4.53 -18.49
N ARG A 56 13.09 -3.60 -18.25
CA ARG A 56 14.54 -3.84 -18.25
C ARG A 56 15.06 -3.90 -16.82
N ASN A 57 16.22 -4.55 -16.64
CA ASN A 57 16.92 -4.71 -15.36
C ASN A 57 16.95 -3.41 -14.53
N GLY A 58 17.44 -2.30 -15.08
CA GLY A 58 17.50 -1.01 -14.37
C GLY A 58 16.14 -0.46 -13.90
N GLY A 59 15.05 -0.82 -14.59
CA GLY A 59 13.68 -0.47 -14.19
C GLY A 59 13.19 -1.25 -12.98
N LEU A 60 13.43 -2.57 -12.94
CA LEU A 60 13.05 -3.41 -11.79
C LEU A 60 13.94 -3.11 -10.58
N GLN A 61 15.25 -2.94 -10.80
CA GLN A 61 16.18 -2.50 -9.76
C GLN A 61 15.78 -1.16 -9.16
N SER A 62 15.37 -0.21 -10.01
CA SER A 62 14.90 1.09 -9.52
C SER A 62 13.64 0.94 -8.68
N ALA A 63 12.67 0.10 -9.09
CA ALA A 63 11.48 -0.17 -8.28
C ALA A 63 11.84 -0.80 -6.92
N TYR A 64 12.80 -1.73 -6.90
CA TYR A 64 13.22 -2.42 -5.69
C TYR A 64 14.05 -1.57 -4.72
N TYR A 65 14.93 -0.68 -5.24
CA TYR A 65 15.90 0.07 -4.42
C TYR A 65 15.57 1.55 -4.22
N ARG A 66 14.67 2.16 -5.00
CA ARG A 66 14.32 3.60 -4.85
C ARG A 66 13.22 3.85 -3.83
N GLU A 67 12.41 2.85 -3.53
CA GLU A 67 11.32 2.98 -2.55
C GLU A 67 11.79 2.47 -1.18
N ASN A 68 11.50 3.22 -0.13
CA ASN A 68 11.61 2.73 1.23
C ASN A 68 10.65 1.55 1.38
N LYS A 69 11.13 0.42 1.93
CA LYS A 69 10.23 -0.68 2.24
C LYS A 69 9.43 -0.29 3.48
N LYS A 70 8.13 -0.11 3.30
CA LYS A 70 7.15 -0.02 4.39
C LYS A 70 6.91 -1.42 4.91
N ILE A 71 7.63 -1.80 5.95
CA ILE A 71 7.53 -3.13 6.55
C ILE A 71 6.47 -3.05 7.64
N PRO A 72 5.42 -3.89 7.61
CA PRO A 72 4.43 -3.92 8.66
C PRO A 72 5.07 -4.40 9.97
N VAL A 73 4.78 -3.67 11.04
CA VAL A 73 5.17 -4.06 12.40
C VAL A 73 4.27 -5.22 12.82
N THR A 74 4.90 -6.25 13.35
CA THR A 74 4.21 -7.46 13.78
C THR A 74 4.57 -7.81 15.22
N ASP A 75 3.64 -8.47 15.90
CA ASP A 75 3.87 -8.97 17.26
C ASP A 75 4.68 -10.27 17.26
N ARG A 76 4.78 -10.92 18.43
CA ARG A 76 5.54 -12.16 18.60
C ARG A 76 4.96 -13.35 17.83
N ASP A 77 3.66 -13.32 17.54
CA ASP A 77 2.95 -14.34 16.77
C ASP A 77 2.94 -14.03 15.26
N GLY A 78 3.54 -12.91 14.86
CA GLY A 78 3.62 -12.44 13.48
C GLY A 78 2.34 -11.76 13.00
N LEU A 79 1.40 -11.42 13.89
CA LEU A 79 0.17 -10.71 13.55
C LEU A 79 0.41 -9.21 13.42
N LEU A 80 -0.45 -8.51 12.69
CA LEU A 80 -0.31 -7.09 12.41
C LEU A 80 -0.60 -6.26 13.67
N VAL A 81 0.26 -5.27 13.92
CA VAL A 81 0.03 -4.25 14.95
C VAL A 81 -0.63 -3.03 14.31
N PHE A 82 -1.76 -2.60 14.85
CA PHE A 82 -2.48 -1.42 14.40
C PHE A 82 -2.19 -0.22 15.31
N ASP A 83 -2.22 0.99 14.73
CA ASP A 83 -2.15 2.24 15.49
C ASP A 83 -3.54 2.69 15.98
N SER A 84 -3.59 3.85 16.64
CA SER A 84 -4.84 4.41 17.17
C SER A 84 -5.83 4.85 16.09
N ALA A 85 -5.37 5.06 14.85
CA ALA A 85 -6.23 5.32 13.70
C ALA A 85 -6.78 4.03 13.07
N GLY A 86 -6.41 2.87 13.64
CA GLY A 86 -6.76 1.56 13.09
C GLY A 86 -5.99 1.24 11.81
N GLU A 87 -4.89 1.94 11.51
CA GLU A 87 -3.97 1.67 10.41
C GLU A 87 -2.90 0.67 10.81
N VAL A 88 -2.45 -0.15 9.86
CA VAL A 88 -1.33 -1.06 10.12
C VAL A 88 -0.07 -0.22 10.35
N LYS A 89 0.54 -0.38 11.53
CA LYS A 89 1.78 0.31 11.85
C LYS A 89 2.89 -0.20 10.93
N THR A 90 3.57 0.70 10.24
CA THR A 90 4.71 0.36 9.37
C THR A 90 5.98 1.07 9.81
N ILE A 91 7.11 0.41 9.65
CA ILE A 91 8.43 1.06 9.72
C ILE A 91 8.97 1.23 8.30
N GLU A 92 9.60 2.37 8.04
CA GLU A 92 10.30 2.61 6.78
C GLU A 92 11.76 2.22 6.92
N VAL A 93 12.21 1.29 6.07
CA VAL A 93 13.61 0.90 6.01
C VAL A 93 14.14 1.15 4.61
N PRO A 94 15.11 2.07 4.43
CA PRO A 94 15.78 2.25 3.15
C PRO A 94 16.54 0.98 2.79
N VAL A 95 16.18 0.34 1.67
CA VAL A 95 16.76 -0.94 1.23
C VAL A 95 18.29 -0.85 1.06
N ARG A 96 18.81 0.33 0.71
CA ARG A 96 20.23 0.60 0.53
C ARG A 96 21.02 0.61 1.84
N GLU A 97 20.39 1.05 2.94
CA GLU A 97 21.03 1.17 4.25
C GLU A 97 20.91 -0.11 5.08
N ALA A 98 19.89 -0.93 4.81
CA ALA A 98 19.63 -2.18 5.53
C ALA A 98 20.74 -3.23 5.37
N LYS A 99 21.43 -3.26 4.21
CA LYS A 99 22.51 -4.23 3.93
C LYS A 99 23.72 -4.10 4.87
N GLY A 100 23.91 -2.96 5.54
CA GLY A 100 25.08 -2.70 6.39
C GLY A 100 24.82 -2.73 7.90
N LYS A 101 23.58 -2.58 8.36
CA LYS A 101 23.27 -2.41 9.81
C LYS A 101 22.61 -3.62 10.47
N LEU A 102 21.98 -4.50 9.70
CA LEU A 102 21.28 -5.66 10.25
C LEU A 102 21.71 -6.91 9.46
N HIS A 103 22.66 -7.67 10.01
CA HIS A 103 23.08 -8.96 9.45
C HIS A 103 21.93 -9.98 9.30
N SER A 104 20.78 -9.70 9.94
CA SER A 104 19.55 -10.48 9.92
C SER A 104 18.45 -9.94 8.98
N VAL A 105 18.61 -8.75 8.38
CA VAL A 105 17.83 -8.38 7.17
C VAL A 105 18.50 -9.09 6.00
N LYS A 106 18.43 -10.43 5.98
CA LYS A 106 18.27 -11.10 4.69
C LYS A 106 17.09 -10.39 4.05
N ALA A 107 17.37 -9.70 2.93
CA ALA A 107 16.50 -8.73 2.30
C ALA A 107 15.02 -9.11 2.47
N ILE A 108 14.24 -8.30 3.16
CA ILE A 108 12.87 -8.67 3.52
C ILE A 108 12.04 -8.81 2.23
N GLY A 109 11.63 -10.04 1.92
CA GLY A 109 10.82 -10.38 0.76
C GLY A 109 9.33 -10.27 1.02
N LEU A 110 8.55 -10.65 0.01
CA LEU A 110 7.09 -10.65 0.04
C LEU A 110 6.53 -11.53 1.16
N LEU A 111 7.12 -12.70 1.42
CA LEU A 111 6.58 -13.64 2.40
C LEU A 111 6.62 -13.06 3.81
N ALA A 112 7.65 -12.29 4.15
CA ALA A 112 7.77 -11.66 5.47
C ALA A 112 6.86 -10.44 5.63
N THR A 113 6.67 -9.65 4.56
CA THR A 113 5.89 -8.42 4.62
C THR A 113 4.41 -8.66 4.44
N HIS A 114 4.02 -9.41 3.40
CA HIS A 114 2.63 -9.53 2.96
C HIS A 114 2.24 -10.97 2.61
N PRO A 115 2.32 -11.92 3.57
CA PRO A 115 1.92 -13.29 3.35
C PRO A 115 0.45 -13.42 2.93
N GLU A 116 -0.42 -12.52 3.39
CA GLU A 116 -1.85 -12.43 3.01
C GLU A 116 -2.03 -12.21 1.50
N ARG A 117 -1.11 -11.49 0.85
CA ARG A 117 -1.11 -11.32 -0.61
C ARG A 117 -0.43 -12.49 -1.30
N ALA A 118 0.71 -12.94 -0.75
CA ALA A 118 1.50 -14.02 -1.33
C ALA A 118 0.71 -15.30 -1.60
N VAL A 119 -0.16 -15.72 -0.68
CA VAL A 119 -0.95 -16.95 -0.84
C VAL A 119 -1.95 -16.90 -2.00
N ARG A 120 -2.33 -15.69 -2.44
CA ARG A 120 -3.32 -15.45 -3.50
C ARG A 120 -2.71 -15.44 -4.90
N TYR A 121 -1.42 -15.09 -5.03
CA TYR A 121 -0.77 -14.95 -6.33
C TYR A 121 -0.48 -16.30 -6.99
N SER A 122 -0.78 -16.44 -8.28
CA SER A 122 -0.60 -17.69 -9.02
C SER A 122 0.87 -18.08 -9.20
N TRP A 123 1.79 -17.11 -9.18
CA TRP A 123 3.22 -17.28 -9.41
C TRP A 123 4.04 -17.59 -8.14
N VAL A 124 3.41 -17.60 -6.96
CA VAL A 124 4.03 -18.04 -5.70
C VAL A 124 3.97 -19.56 -5.61
N SER A 125 5.06 -20.21 -5.17
CA SER A 125 5.13 -21.67 -5.11
C SER A 125 4.11 -22.24 -4.12
N SER A 126 3.51 -23.39 -4.45
CA SER A 126 2.55 -24.05 -3.57
C SER A 126 3.15 -24.40 -2.20
N GLU A 127 4.46 -24.66 -2.13
CA GLU A 127 5.18 -24.87 -0.88
C GLU A 127 5.18 -23.62 0.00
N HIS A 128 5.57 -22.47 -0.53
CA HIS A 128 5.55 -21.21 0.21
C HIS A 128 4.12 -20.82 0.60
N LYS A 129 3.14 -21.06 -0.28
CA LYS A 129 1.72 -20.86 0.06
C LYS A 129 1.30 -21.71 1.26
N ARG A 130 1.65 -23.00 1.28
CA ARG A 130 1.35 -23.88 2.42
C ARG A 130 2.01 -23.40 3.70
N LYS A 131 3.30 -23.04 3.63
CA LYS A 131 4.06 -22.54 4.78
C LYS A 131 3.44 -21.27 5.37
N MET A 132 3.02 -20.35 4.51
CA MET A 132 2.46 -19.06 4.93
C MET A 132 0.95 -19.08 5.15
N TRP A 133 0.26 -20.20 4.86
CA TRP A 133 -1.20 -20.28 4.82
C TRP A 133 -1.83 -19.77 6.11
N ARG A 134 -1.37 -20.28 7.26
CA ARG A 134 -1.95 -19.93 8.57
C ARG A 134 -1.85 -18.43 8.84
N ILE A 135 -0.64 -17.87 8.76
CA ILE A 135 -0.42 -16.46 9.09
C ILE A 135 -1.10 -15.53 8.08
N ALA A 136 -1.11 -15.92 6.80
CA ALA A 136 -1.79 -15.19 5.74
C ALA A 136 -3.29 -15.03 6.02
N HIS A 137 -3.96 -16.10 6.43
CA HIS A 137 -5.40 -16.07 6.72
C HIS A 137 -5.70 -15.27 7.99
N LEU A 138 -4.88 -15.40 9.03
CA LEU A 138 -5.04 -14.63 10.26
C LEU A 138 -4.87 -13.12 9.99
N ARG A 139 -3.83 -12.72 9.25
CA ARG A 139 -3.63 -11.32 8.86
C ARG A 139 -4.75 -10.80 7.96
N GLN A 140 -5.24 -11.62 7.01
CA GLN A 140 -6.37 -11.22 6.17
C GLN A 140 -7.61 -10.94 7.01
N ALA A 141 -7.91 -11.80 7.99
CA ALA A 141 -9.03 -11.56 8.90
C ALA A 141 -8.88 -10.27 9.71
N GLN A 142 -7.67 -9.95 10.20
CA GLN A 142 -7.41 -8.67 10.89
C GLN A 142 -7.66 -7.47 9.97
N LEU A 143 -7.21 -7.54 8.71
CA LEU A 143 -7.41 -6.47 7.73
C LEU A 143 -8.88 -6.28 7.38
N ASP A 144 -9.63 -7.38 7.22
CA ASP A 144 -11.06 -7.33 6.93
C ASP A 144 -11.85 -6.74 8.09
N GLU A 145 -11.53 -7.12 9.34
CA GLU A 145 -12.12 -6.54 10.54
C GLU A 145 -11.81 -5.04 10.68
N ALA A 146 -10.55 -4.65 10.47
CA ALA A 146 -10.15 -3.25 10.51
C ALA A 146 -10.86 -2.41 9.44
N LYS A 147 -11.02 -2.96 8.22
CA LYS A 147 -11.75 -2.31 7.13
C LYS A 147 -13.23 -2.13 7.48
N LEU A 148 -13.87 -3.15 8.06
CA LEU A 148 -15.27 -3.07 8.49
C LEU A 148 -15.47 -1.98 9.54
N LYS A 149 -14.63 -1.94 10.58
CA LYS A 149 -14.70 -0.92 11.63
C LYS A 149 -14.57 0.50 11.09
N ARG A 150 -13.72 0.72 10.09
CA ARG A 150 -13.59 2.04 9.45
C ARG A 150 -14.81 2.43 8.65
N MET A 151 -15.34 1.50 7.87
CA MET A 151 -16.56 1.73 7.09
C MET A 151 -17.74 2.07 8.01
N GLU A 152 -17.87 1.37 9.15
CA GLU A 152 -18.88 1.66 10.17
C GLU A 152 -18.68 3.03 10.82
N ALA A 153 -17.44 3.40 11.16
CA ALA A 153 -17.12 4.71 11.72
C ALA A 153 -17.43 5.85 10.75
N GLU A 154 -17.11 5.67 9.46
CA GLU A 154 -17.38 6.64 8.40
C GLU A 154 -18.89 6.83 8.19
N LEU A 155 -19.66 5.73 8.10
CA LEU A 155 -21.12 5.79 8.02
C LEU A 155 -21.75 6.48 9.23
N ARG A 156 -21.22 6.21 10.44
CA ARG A 156 -21.69 6.87 11.66
C ARG A 156 -21.39 8.36 11.68
N SER A 157 -20.21 8.77 11.20
CA SER A 157 -19.85 10.19 11.08
C SER A 157 -20.77 10.90 10.09
N ALA A 158 -21.01 10.30 8.92
CA ALA A 158 -21.89 10.85 7.89
C ALA A 158 -23.35 10.99 8.38
N ALA A 159 -23.85 10.03 9.18
CA ALA A 159 -25.19 10.12 9.76
C ALA A 159 -25.32 11.25 10.80
N ASN A 160 -24.25 11.51 11.56
CA ASN A 160 -24.23 12.59 12.54
C ASN A 160 -24.18 13.98 11.86
N GLU A 161 -23.37 14.12 10.80
CA GLU A 161 -23.29 15.35 9.99
C GLU A 161 -24.59 15.63 9.21
N GLY A 162 -25.33 14.61 8.82
CA GLY A 162 -26.65 14.75 8.19
C GLY A 162 -27.78 15.20 9.12
N SER A 163 -27.58 15.13 10.45
CA SER A 163 -28.57 15.53 11.45
C SER A 163 -28.47 17.00 11.90
N ASP A 164 -27.41 17.71 11.52
CA ASP A 164 -27.17 19.12 11.89
C ASP A 164 -27.71 20.12 10.83
N ALA A 165 -28.41 19.64 9.80
CA ALA A 165 -29.18 20.46 8.88
C ALA A 165 -30.55 20.83 9.50
N SER A 166 -30.54 21.75 10.46
CA SER A 166 -31.77 22.29 11.06
C SER A 166 -32.60 23.16 10.09
N PRO A 167 -33.93 23.18 10.23
CA PRO A 167 -34.86 23.78 9.29
C PRO A 167 -34.84 25.31 9.35
N MET A 168 -34.81 25.95 8.17
CA MET A 168 -34.99 27.39 8.00
C MET A 168 -36.36 27.81 8.58
N HIS A 169 -36.35 28.42 9.77
CA HIS A 169 -37.51 29.08 10.35
C HIS A 169 -37.93 30.28 9.48
N LEU A 170 -39.08 30.16 8.82
CA LEU A 170 -39.82 31.31 8.29
C LEU A 170 -40.45 32.06 9.46
N THR A 171 -39.85 33.19 9.86
CA THR A 171 -40.45 34.07 10.87
C THR A 171 -41.54 34.93 10.24
N SER A 172 -42.78 34.67 10.65
CA SER A 172 -43.94 35.54 10.46
C SER A 172 -43.79 36.83 11.27
N THR A 173 -43.65 37.97 10.60
CA THR A 173 -43.65 39.30 11.24
C THR A 173 -45.08 39.79 11.42
N VAL A 174 -45.56 39.77 12.66
CA VAL A 174 -46.62 40.66 13.15
C VAL A 174 -46.12 41.31 14.43
N ALA A 175 -45.91 42.63 14.41
CA ALA A 175 -45.70 43.41 15.62
C ALA A 175 -46.32 44.80 15.45
N SER A 176 -47.45 44.96 16.14
CA SER A 176 -48.14 46.21 16.44
C SER A 176 -47.25 47.11 17.31
N MET A 177 -47.16 48.40 16.98
CA MET A 177 -46.55 49.42 17.84
C MET A 177 -47.60 50.45 18.23
N ALA A 178 -47.84 50.54 19.54
CA ALA A 178 -48.58 51.61 20.18
C ALA A 178 -47.68 52.31 21.21
N SER A 179 -47.82 53.63 21.21
CA SER A 179 -47.64 54.57 22.32
C SER A 179 -46.23 55.15 22.60
N MET A 180 -46.12 56.45 22.34
CA MET A 180 -45.42 57.53 23.09
C MET A 180 -45.83 58.85 22.41
N ALA A 181 -45.99 60.02 23.02
CA ALA A 181 -46.01 60.51 24.39
C ALA A 181 -46.53 61.97 24.36
N PHE A 182 -46.83 62.48 25.54
CA PHE A 182 -47.47 63.74 25.91
C PHE A 182 -46.48 64.94 25.99
N SER A 183 -46.86 66.13 25.52
CA SER A 183 -46.47 67.51 25.95
C SER A 183 -46.85 68.47 24.81
N LYS A 184 -47.45 69.64 25.01
CA LYS A 184 -47.53 70.58 26.13
C LYS A 184 -48.77 71.44 25.93
#